data_AF-A0A7X9PEE3-F1
#
_entry.id   AF-A0A7X9PEE3-F1
#
_cell.length_a   1.000
_cell.length_b   1.000
_cell.length_c   1.000
_cell.angle_alpha   90.00
_cell.angle_beta   90.00
_cell.angle_gamma   90.00
#
_symmetry.space_group_name_H-M   'P 1'
#
loop_
_entity.id
_entity.type
_entity.pdbx_description
1 polymer ?
#
loop_
_entity_poly.entity_id
_entity_poly.type
_entity_poly.pdbx_seq_one_letter_code
_entity_poly.pdbx_strand_id
1 'polypeptide(L)' 'MLRDLRKYAAQTHTRLIVGGVALLLVVGLGLVALLYGVPAALMGLLCILGMLVPIALVGLVMLLLDVIVKKSRGE' A
#
# COMPACT_ATOMS: atom_id res chain seq x y z
N MET A 1 -17.41 29.95 8.15
CA MET A 1 -17.35 28.53 8.57
C MET A 1 -17.08 27.66 7.34
N LEU A 2 -15.87 27.74 6.78
CA LEU A 2 -15.44 26.87 5.68
C LEU A 2 -14.76 25.67 6.32
N ARG A 3 -15.53 24.62 6.63
CA ARG A 3 -14.98 23.34 7.11
C ARG A 3 -14.18 22.76 5.96
N ASP A 4 -12.85 22.70 6.10
CA ASP A 4 -11.92 22.13 5.13
C ASP A 4 -12.30 20.69 4.75
N LEU A 5 -13.09 20.54 3.67
CA LEU A 5 -13.48 19.23 3.12
C LEU A 5 -12.27 18.47 2.55
N ARG A 6 -11.17 19.18 2.24
CA ARG A 6 -9.92 18.62 1.73
C ARG A 6 -9.23 17.69 2.73
N LYS A 7 -9.36 17.93 4.04
CA LYS A 7 -8.83 17.03 5.09
C LYS A 7 -9.63 15.73 5.21
N TYR A 8 -10.93 15.74 4.88
CA TYR A 8 -11.80 14.55 4.99
C TYR A 8 -11.72 13.60 3.78
N ALA A 9 -11.39 14.12 2.58
CA ALA A 9 -11.17 13.28 1.41
C ALA A 9 -10.00 12.30 1.62
N ALA A 10 -8.90 12.76 2.25
CA ALA A 10 -7.75 11.92 2.57
C ALA A 10 -8.10 10.81 3.58
N GLN A 11 -8.90 11.11 4.60
CA GLN A 11 -9.29 10.15 5.63
C GLN A 11 -10.20 9.04 5.08
N THR A 12 -11.07 9.38 4.12
CA THR A 12 -11.95 8.41 3.46
C THR A 12 -11.15 7.49 2.54
N HIS A 13 -10.19 8.04 1.81
CA HIS A 13 -9.35 7.27 0.90
C HIS A 13 -8.51 6.24 1.64
N THR A 14 -7.88 6.61 2.77
CA THR A 14 -7.13 5.68 3.61
C THR A 14 -8.03 4.57 4.16
N ARG A 15 -9.25 4.90 4.62
CA ARG A 15 -10.19 3.91 5.16
C ARG A 15 -10.68 2.93 4.09
N LEU A 16 -10.89 3.42 2.86
CA LEU A 16 -11.31 2.61 1.72
C LEU A 16 -10.17 1.68 1.25
N ILE A 17 -8.93 2.19 1.21
CA ILE A 17 -7.74 1.40 0.89
C ILE A 17 -7.52 0.32 1.96
N VAL A 18 -7.55 0.67 3.24
CA VAL A 18 -7.40 -0.29 4.35
C VAL A 18 -8.49 -1.34 4.31
N GLY A 19 -9.76 -0.96 4.12
CA GLY A 19 -10.88 -1.89 4.02
C GLY A 19 -10.78 -2.81 2.80
N GLY A 20 -10.43 -2.27 1.63
CA GLY A 20 -10.24 -3.05 0.40
C GLY A 20 -9.07 -4.02 0.49
N VAL A 21 -7.94 -3.57 1.05
CA VAL A 21 -6.78 -4.42 1.34
C VAL A 21 -7.22 -5.53 2.29
N ALA A 22 -7.76 -5.22 3.47
CA ALA A 22 -8.22 -6.21 4.46
C ALA A 22 -9.14 -7.29 3.84
N LEU A 23 -10.12 -6.88 3.03
CA LEU A 23 -11.04 -7.79 2.35
C LEU A 23 -10.31 -8.66 1.32
N LEU A 24 -9.37 -8.10 0.55
CA LEU A 24 -8.53 -8.87 -0.38
C LEU A 24 -7.65 -9.90 0.32
N LEU A 25 -7.05 -9.58 1.49
CA LEU A 25 -6.25 -10.59 2.19
C LEU A 25 -7.13 -11.69 2.76
N VAL A 26 -8.22 -11.34 3.43
CA VAL A 26 -9.08 -12.31 4.12
C VAL A 26 -9.83 -13.18 3.11
N VAL A 27 -10.51 -12.56 2.14
CA VAL A 27 -11.29 -13.29 1.13
C VAL A 27 -10.36 -13.93 0.11
N GLY A 28 -9.35 -13.21 -0.39
CA GLY A 28 -8.42 -13.73 -1.39
C GLY A 28 -7.58 -14.91 -0.87
N LEU A 29 -6.89 -14.76 0.28
CA LEU A 29 -6.11 -15.86 0.84
C LEU A 29 -7.01 -16.99 1.36
N GLY A 30 -8.18 -16.65 1.92
CA GLY A 30 -9.16 -17.65 2.39
C GLY A 30 -9.68 -18.52 1.25
N LEU A 31 -10.03 -17.92 0.11
CA LEU A 31 -10.50 -18.66 -1.07
C LEU A 31 -9.38 -19.48 -1.72
N VAL A 32 -8.16 -18.94 -1.79
CA VAL A 32 -6.98 -19.64 -2.32
C VAL A 32 -6.64 -20.85 -1.45
N ALA A 33 -6.68 -20.70 -0.12
CA ALA A 33 -6.44 -21.80 0.81
C ALA A 33 -7.51 -22.91 0.67
N LEU A 34 -8.77 -22.54 0.46
CA LEU A 34 -9.87 -23.49 0.25
C LEU A 34 -9.81 -24.23 -1.09
N LEU A 35 -9.47 -23.55 -2.19
CA LEU A 35 -9.46 -24.16 -3.53
C LEU A 35 -8.14 -24.87 -3.90
N TYR A 36 -7.00 -24.29 -3.54
CA TYR A 36 -5.68 -24.71 -4.03
C TYR A 36 -4.75 -25.29 -2.95
N GLY A 37 -5.21 -25.30 -1.69
CA GLY A 37 -4.47 -25.87 -0.56
C GLY A 37 -3.33 -25.00 -0.04
N VAL A 38 -2.66 -25.50 1.01
CA VAL A 38 -1.60 -24.81 1.76
C VAL A 38 -0.44 -24.28 0.90
N PRO A 39 0.08 -24.99 -0.13
CA PRO A 39 1.20 -24.45 -0.92
C PRO A 39 0.82 -23.23 -1.77
N ALA A 40 -0.45 -23.10 -2.17
CA ALA A 40 -0.92 -21.92 -2.91
C ALA A 40 -1.07 -20.69 -2.00
N ALA A 41 -1.38 -20.89 -0.71
CA ALA A 41 -1.40 -19.81 0.26
C ALA A 41 0.02 -19.22 0.49
N LEU A 42 1.06 -20.05 0.45
CA LEU A 42 2.46 -19.60 0.50
C LEU A 42 2.87 -18.76 -0.71
N MET A 43 2.42 -19.15 -1.91
CA MET A 43 2.64 -18.33 -3.13
C MET A 43 1.88 -17.00 -3.07
N GLY A 44 0.65 -17.01 -2.53
CA GLY A 44 -0.10 -15.77 -2.26
C GLY A 44 0.62 -14.83 -1.29
N LEU A 45 1.21 -15.38 -0.22
CA LEU A 45 2.02 -14.62 0.74
C LEU A 45 3.27 -14.00 0.07
N LEU A 46 3.97 -14.79 -0.75
CA LEU A 46 5.12 -14.32 -1.53
C LEU A 46 4.74 -13.23 -2.53
N CYS A 47 3.55 -13.30 -3.12
CA CYS A 47 3.03 -12.25 -4.02
C CYS A 47 2.78 -10.93 -3.27
N ILE A 48 2.17 -10.98 -2.09
CA ILE A 48 1.97 -9.80 -1.22
C ILE A 48 3.31 -9.19 -0.82
N LEU A 49 4.28 -10.01 -0.40
CA LEU A 49 5.65 -9.57 -0.09
C LEU A 49 6.36 -8.99 -1.32
N GLY A 50 6.16 -9.58 -2.49
CA GLY A 50 6.69 -9.09 -3.76
C GLY A 50 6.13 -7.71 -4.14
N MET A 51 4.87 -7.44 -3.82
CA MET A 51 4.21 -6.14 -4.05
C MET A 51 4.77 -5.04 -3.13
N LEU A 52 5.36 -5.41 -2.00
CA LEU A 52 6.08 -4.47 -1.14
C LEU A 52 7.33 -3.90 -1.83
N VAL A 53 7.95 -4.63 -2.76
CA VAL A 53 9.13 -4.19 -3.52
C VAL A 53 8.86 -2.94 -4.36
N PRO A 54 7.88 -2.90 -5.28
CA PRO A 54 7.59 -1.70 -6.05
C PRO A 54 7.09 -0.54 -5.18
N ILE A 55 6.34 -0.81 -4.10
CA ILE A 55 5.93 0.24 -3.15
C ILE A 55 7.15 0.89 -2.49
N ALA A 56 8.07 0.06 -1.97
CA ALA A 56 9.31 0.53 -1.37
C ALA A 56 10.17 1.27 -2.39
N LEU A 57 10.25 0.78 -3.63
CA LEU A 57 11.02 1.40 -4.69
C LEU A 57 10.48 2.79 -5.05
N VAL A 58 9.16 2.95 -5.18
CA VAL A 58 8.53 4.25 -5.43
C VAL A 58 8.78 5.20 -4.25
N GLY A 59 8.62 4.72 -3.01
CA GLY A 59 8.91 5.50 -1.81
C GLY A 59 10.37 5.96 -1.73
N LEU A 60 11.30 5.07 -2.08
CA LEU A 60 12.74 5.36 -2.11
C LEU A 60 13.06 6.43 -3.15
N VAL A 61 12.50 6.32 -4.36
CA VAL A 61 12.65 7.34 -5.41
C VAL A 61 12.11 8.69 -4.94
N MET A 62 10.93 8.70 -4.28
CA MET A 62 10.35 9.93 -3.78
C MET A 62 11.21 10.60 -2.70
N LEU A 63 11.76 9.81 -1.76
CA LEU A 63 12.70 10.30 -0.75
C LEU A 63 14.00 10.81 -1.36
N LEU A 64 14.52 10.11 -2.37
CA LEU A 64 15.76 10.50 -3.05
C LEU A 64 15.59 11.86 -3.75
N LEU A 65 14.46 12.06 -4.41
CA LEU A 65 14.09 13.35 -5.02
C LEU A 65 14.00 14.45 -3.96
N ASP A 66 13.37 14.18 -2.82
CA ASP A 66 13.23 15.14 -1.73
C ASP A 66 14.60 15.56 -1.15
N VAL A 67 15.50 14.59 -0.94
CA VAL A 67 16.88 14.84 -0.48
C VAL A 67 17.68 15.63 -1.50
N ILE A 68 17.58 15.32 -2.79
CA ILE A 68 18.29 16.04 -3.86
C ILE A 68 17.78 17.48 -3.97
N VAL A 69 16.46 17.68 -3.94
CA VAL A 69 15.84 19.02 -3.98
C VAL A 69 16.21 19.83 -2.75
N LYS A 70 16.20 19.22 -1.56
CA LYS A 70 16.61 19.87 -0.32
C LYS A 70 18.08 20.30 -0.36
N LYS A 71 18.97 19.46 -0.89
CA LYS A 71 20.39 19.76 -1.07
C LYS A 71 20.64 20.85 -2.11
N SER A 72 19.82 20.91 -3.17
CA SER A 72 19.90 21.98 -4.19
C SER A 72 19.37 23.33 -3.72
N ARG A 73 18.50 23.35 -2.69
CA ARG A 73 17.95 24.59 -2.11
C ARG A 73 18.87 25.28 -1.09
N GLY A 74 20.01 24.67 -0.76
CA GLY A 74 21.11 25.37 -0.08
C GLY A 74 20.84 25.76 1.38
N GLU A 75 20.31 24.84 2.19
CA GLU A 75 20.42 24.88 3.66
C GLU A 75 21.43 23.84 4.15
#